data_AF-A0A6V7LUE4-F1
#
_entry.id   AF-A0A6V7LUE4-F1
#
_cell.length_a   1.000
_cell.length_b   1.000
_cell.length_c   1.000
_cell.angle_alpha   90.00
_cell.angle_beta   90.00
_cell.angle_gamma   90.00
#
_symmetry.space_group_name_H-M   'P 1'
#
loop_
_entity.id
_entity.type
_entity.pdbx_description
1 polymer ?
#
loop_
_entity_poly.entity_id
_entity_poly.type
_entity_poly.pdbx_seq_one_letter_code
_entity_poly.pdbx_strand_id
1 'polypeptide(L)' 'PFFLPVEQVDKGAIRFVLSGANIMCPGLTSKGAKMTPAPKGTVV' A
#
# COMPACT_ATOMS: atom_id res chain seq x y z
N PRO A 1 13.08 9.19 -1.67
CA PRO A 1 12.31 7.93 -1.81
C PRO A 1 13.22 6.70 -1.98
N PHE A 2 14.08 6.45 -0.98
CA PHE A 2 15.00 5.30 -0.98
C PHE A 2 15.31 4.78 0.43
N PHE A 3 14.75 5.41 1.48
CA PHE A 3 14.91 4.98 2.87
C PHE A 3 13.94 3.87 3.27
N LEU A 4 12.75 3.83 2.66
CA LEU A 4 11.71 2.84 2.93
C LEU A 4 11.28 2.16 1.63
N PRO A 5 10.87 0.87 1.68
CA PRO A 5 10.21 0.21 0.57
C PRO A 5 8.92 0.94 0.20
N VAL A 6 8.55 0.93 -1.08
CA VAL A 6 7.34 1.60 -1.55
C VAL A 6 6.24 0.57 -1.78
N GLU A 7 5.06 0.84 -1.23
CA GLU A 7 3.83 0.11 -1.54
C GLU A 7 2.92 0.97 -2.42
N GLN A 8 2.39 0.40 -3.50
CA GLN A 8 1.45 1.08 -4.38
C GLN A 8 0.06 0.49 -4.20
N VAL A 9 -0.89 1.35 -3.82
CA VAL A 9 -2.30 0.99 -3.66
C VAL A 9 -3.10 1.24 -4.94
N ASP A 10 -4.24 0.56 -5.05
CA ASP A 10 -5.21 0.83 -6.11
C ASP A 10 -5.80 2.26 -6.03
N LYS A 11 -6.21 2.79 -7.18
CA LYS A 11 -6.84 4.12 -7.29
C LYS A 11 -8.06 4.28 -6.37
N GLY A 12 -8.85 3.21 -6.19
CA GLY A 12 -10.02 3.25 -5.31
C GLY A 12 -9.67 3.46 -3.83
N ALA A 13 -8.48 3.08 -3.41
CA ALA A 13 -8.04 3.16 -2.01
C ALA A 13 -7.51 4.55 -1.62
N ILE A 14 -7.03 5.35 -2.58
CA ILE A 14 -6.33 6.63 -2.31
C ILE A 14 -7.12 7.56 -1.40
N ARG A 15 -8.43 7.74 -1.65
CA ARG A 15 -9.29 8.60 -0.81
C ARG A 15 -9.32 8.12 0.64
N PHE A 16 -9.39 6.81 0.87
CA PHE A 16 -9.45 6.24 2.21
C PHE A 16 -8.11 6.33 2.93
N VAL A 17 -6.99 6.15 2.22
CA VAL A 17 -5.64 6.34 2.76
C VAL A 17 -5.42 7.79 3.21
N LEU A 18 -5.84 8.76 2.40
CA LEU A 18 -5.77 10.18 2.78
C LEU A 18 -6.68 10.54 3.96
N SER A 19 -7.71 9.74 4.23
CA SER A 19 -8.55 9.84 5.44
C SER A 19 -7.97 9.09 6.66
N GLY A 20 -6.79 8.49 6.55
CA GLY A 20 -6.13 7.75 7.64
C GLY A 20 -6.65 6.32 7.85
N ALA A 21 -7.37 5.75 6.87
CA ALA A 21 -7.80 4.37 6.94
C ALA A 21 -6.65 3.40 6.67
N ASN A 22 -6.72 2.22 7.28
CA ASN A 22 -5.80 1.12 6.98
C ASN A 22 -5.99 0.60 5.55
N ILE A 23 -4.90 0.14 4.94
CA ILE A 23 -4.94 -0.53 3.64
C ILE A 23 -5.26 -2.00 3.83
N MET A 24 -6.34 -2.47 3.19
CA MET A 24 -6.74 -3.87 3.19
C MET A 24 -6.10 -4.63 2.03
N CYS A 25 -5.90 -5.95 2.16
CA CYS A 25 -5.22 -6.78 1.16
C CYS A 25 -5.71 -6.57 -0.30
N PRO A 26 -7.02 -6.47 -0.59
CA PRO A 26 -7.50 -6.24 -1.95
C PRO A 26 -7.00 -4.94 -2.59
N GLY A 27 -6.69 -3.92 -1.78
CA GLY A 27 -6.12 -2.66 -2.24
C GLY A 27 -4.65 -2.76 -2.66
N LEU A 28 -3.98 -3.87 -2.33
CA LEU A 28 -2.58 -4.16 -2.68
C LEU A 28 -2.44 -5.28 -3.73
N THR A 29 -3.48 -6.11 -3.91
CA THR A 29 -3.47 -7.24 -4.86
C THR A 29 -4.29 -7.00 -6.12
N SER A 30 -4.84 -5.80 -6.30
CA SER A 30 -5.56 -5.44 -7.52
C SER A 30 -4.60 -5.20 -8.70
N LYS A 31 -5.14 -5.13 -9.92
CA LYS A 31 -4.33 -4.87 -11.13
C LYS A 31 -3.58 -3.53 -11.11
N GLY A 32 -4.12 -2.53 -10.40
CA GLY A 32 -3.54 -1.19 -10.29
C GLY A 32 -2.56 -1.03 -9.12
N ALA A 33 -2.47 -2.04 -8.26
CA ALA A 33 -1.58 -2.05 -7.11
C ALA A 33 -0.25 -2.76 -7.42
N LYS A 34 0.77 -2.44 -6.64
CA LYS A 34 2.09 -3.09 -6.73
C LYS A 34 2.62 -3.30 -5.33
N MET A 35 2.69 -4.57 -4.94
CA MET A 35 3.21 -4.98 -3.65
C MET A 35 4.71 -5.21 -3.72
N THR A 36 5.47 -4.66 -2.78
CA THR A 36 6.90 -4.95 -2.61
C THR A 36 7.07 -6.00 -1.53
N PRO A 37 8.02 -6.95 -1.65
CA PRO A 37 8.27 -7.91 -0.58
C PRO A 37 8.68 -7.21 0.73
N ALA A 38 7.87 -7.35 1.76
CA ALA A 38 8.11 -6.76 3.09
C ALA A 38 7.74 -7.77 4.19
N PRO A 39 8.67 -8.11 5.11
CA PRO A 39 8.35 -8.90 6.30
C PRO A 39 7.33 -8.19 7.21
N LYS A 40 6.57 -8.96 7.99
CA LYS A 40 5.64 -8.41 8.98
C LYS A 40 6.37 -7.49 9.96
N GLY A 41 5.85 -6.29 10.17
CA GLY A 41 6.42 -5.27 11.06
C GLY A 41 7.40 -4.31 10.39
N THR A 42 7.66 -4.47 9.09
CA THR A 42 8.45 -3.51 8.31
C THR A 42 7.66 -2.22 8.12
N VAL A 43 8.35 -1.08 8.28
CA VAL A 43 7.79 0.24 7.94
C VAL A 43 7.95 0.46 6.44
N VAL A 44 6.87 0.86 5.79
CA VAL A 44 6.77 1.11 4.34
C VAL A 44 6.08 2.45 4.08
#